data_AF-A0A218V645-F1
#
_entry.id   AF-A0A218V645-F1
#
_cell.length_a   1.000
_cell.length_b   1.000
_cell.length_c   1.000
_cell.angle_alpha   90.00
_cell.angle_beta   90.00
_cell.angle_gamma   90.00
#
_symmetry.space_group_name_H-M   'P 1'
#
loop_
_entity.id
_entity.type
_entity.pdbx_description
1 polymer ?
#
loop_
_entity_poly.entity_id
_entity_poly.type
_entity_poly.pdbx_seq_one_letter_code
_entity_poly.pdbx_strand_id
1 'polypeptide(L)'
;MNSRGTSSLLKDSIPFADVSASGLFEGHDLLRRGFTSVKNELLPSHPLELTEKNFQLNQDKTNFATLRNIQGIHAPLKLQMEFRAVKQVQRLPFLHSSNMGMDILRGNDECIGFEDILNGKYILALILQKHLRVKFGSYPSQSEVMGEPHIMMEHKLGLL
;
A
#
# COMPACT_ATOMS: atom_id res chain seq x y z
N MET A 1 52.55 -24.88 -9.08
CA MET A 1 52.89 -24.11 -10.29
C MET A 1 51.64 -23.38 -10.75
N ASN A 2 51.81 -22.10 -11.04
CA ASN A 2 50.80 -21.05 -10.90
C ASN A 2 50.35 -20.54 -12.27
N SER A 3 49.09 -20.09 -12.39
CA SER A 3 48.70 -18.85 -13.09
C SER A 3 47.22 -18.54 -12.76
N ARG A 4 46.93 -17.45 -12.01
CA ARG A 4 46.57 -16.10 -12.53
C ARG A 4 45.42 -16.21 -13.56
N GLY A 5 44.16 -15.86 -13.34
CA GLY A 5 43.57 -14.71 -12.65
C GLY A 5 43.14 -13.65 -13.69
N THR A 6 41.83 -13.48 -13.94
CA THR A 6 41.14 -12.29 -14.53
C THR A 6 39.62 -12.59 -14.57
N SER A 7 38.81 -11.97 -13.70
CA SER A 7 37.98 -10.77 -13.93
C SER A 7 36.65 -11.00 -14.66
N SER A 8 35.58 -10.89 -13.87
CA SER A 8 34.19 -10.50 -14.18
C SER A 8 33.89 -9.95 -15.58
N LEU A 9 33.02 -10.63 -16.33
CA LEU A 9 32.19 -10.03 -17.37
C LEU A 9 30.72 -10.32 -17.03
N LEU A 10 30.10 -9.36 -16.33
CA LEU A 10 28.66 -9.26 -16.19
C LEU A 10 28.07 -9.09 -17.59
N LYS A 11 27.40 -10.13 -18.08
CA LYS A 11 26.54 -10.06 -19.25
C LYS A 11 25.16 -9.59 -18.78
N ASP A 12 25.09 -8.32 -18.39
CA ASP A 12 23.83 -7.61 -18.24
C ASP A 12 23.46 -7.00 -19.61
N SER A 13 23.26 -7.87 -20.61
CA SER A 13 22.61 -7.48 -21.85
C SER A 13 21.11 -7.57 -21.63
N ILE A 14 20.50 -6.44 -21.25
CA ILE A 14 19.06 -6.25 -21.30
C ILE A 14 18.65 -6.24 -22.78
N PRO A 15 17.68 -7.07 -23.22
CA PRO A 15 17.20 -7.03 -24.61
C PRO A 15 16.55 -5.67 -24.90
N PHE A 16 17.02 -5.06 -25.98
CA PHE A 16 16.60 -3.76 -26.51
C PHE A 16 15.38 -3.95 -27.42
N ALA A 17 14.19 -3.98 -26.82
CA ALA A 17 12.84 -3.84 -27.39
C ALA A 17 11.91 -4.32 -26.27
N ASP A 18 11.11 -3.48 -25.62
CA ASP A 18 10.06 -2.67 -26.22
C ASP A 18 10.07 -1.25 -25.65
N VAL A 19 10.36 -0.27 -26.50
CA VAL A 19 9.87 1.10 -26.30
C VAL A 19 8.36 1.01 -26.46
N SER A 20 7.67 0.68 -25.36
CA SER A 20 6.24 0.87 -25.26
C SER A 20 6.01 2.36 -25.47
N ALA A 21 5.47 2.71 -26.63
CA ALA A 21 4.93 4.02 -26.91
C ALA A 21 3.92 4.33 -25.80
N SER A 22 4.38 5.02 -24.75
CA SER A 22 3.50 5.69 -23.80
C SER A 22 2.56 6.53 -24.65
N GLY A 23 1.27 6.22 -24.57
CA GLY A 23 0.25 6.86 -25.36
C GLY A 23 0.40 8.37 -25.35
N LEU A 24 -0.03 8.97 -26.45
CA LEU A 24 0.05 10.38 -26.86
C LEU A 24 -0.54 11.41 -25.86
N PHE A 25 -0.75 11.04 -24.60
CA PHE A 25 -1.34 11.86 -23.55
C PHE A 25 -0.83 11.51 -22.15
N GLU A 26 0.48 11.29 -21.98
CA GLU A 26 1.09 11.29 -20.64
C GLU A 26 2.26 12.28 -20.69
N GLY A 27 1.95 13.55 -20.43
CA GLY A 27 2.95 14.60 -20.39
C GLY A 27 4.01 14.24 -19.34
N HIS A 28 5.26 14.10 -19.77
CA HIS A 28 6.38 13.98 -18.84
C HIS A 28 6.27 15.11 -17.81
N ASP A 29 6.33 14.77 -16.52
CA ASP A 29 6.25 15.74 -15.44
C ASP A 29 7.46 16.67 -15.49
N LEU A 30 7.39 17.75 -16.29
CA LEU A 30 8.48 18.68 -16.53
C LEU A 30 8.88 19.42 -15.25
N LEU A 31 7.92 19.64 -14.34
CA LEU A 31 8.16 20.33 -13.08
C LEU A 31 8.95 19.44 -12.11
N ARG A 32 8.65 18.13 -12.06
CA ARG A 32 9.33 17.20 -11.15
C ARG A 32 10.58 16.54 -11.75
N ARG A 33 10.58 16.27 -13.05
CA ARG A 33 11.59 15.45 -13.75
C ARG A 33 12.47 16.25 -14.72
N GLY A 34 12.12 17.51 -15.00
CA GLY A 34 12.84 18.38 -15.93
C GLY A 34 12.63 18.01 -17.40
N PHE A 35 13.35 18.70 -18.29
CA PHE A 35 13.37 18.36 -19.72
C PHE A 35 13.96 16.96 -19.94
N THR A 36 13.36 16.16 -20.81
CA THR A 36 13.84 14.82 -21.17
C THR A 36 15.24 14.93 -21.75
N SER A 37 16.23 14.38 -21.04
CA SER A 37 17.62 14.26 -21.48
C SER A 37 17.99 12.79 -21.45
N VAL A 38 18.69 12.30 -22.47
CA VAL A 38 19.14 10.89 -22.57
C VAL A 38 19.87 10.45 -21.28
N LYS A 39 20.55 11.38 -20.59
CA LYS A 39 21.22 11.12 -19.32
C LYS A 39 20.26 10.85 -18.15
N ASN A 40 19.10 11.50 -18.12
CA ASN A 40 18.06 11.30 -17.09
C ASN A 40 17.29 9.98 -17.28
N GLU A 41 17.34 9.39 -18.48
CA GLU A 41 16.66 8.13 -18.78
C GLU A 41 17.59 6.93 -18.61
N LEU A 42 18.91 7.11 -18.81
CA LEU A 42 19.87 6.01 -18.73
C LEU A 42 20.31 5.67 -17.31
N LEU A 43 20.37 6.65 -16.40
CA LEU A 43 20.94 6.46 -15.07
C LEU A 43 19.99 6.99 -13.98
N PRO A 44 19.82 6.23 -12.87
CA PRO A 44 19.10 6.73 -11.71
C PRO A 44 19.82 7.94 -11.13
N SER A 45 19.04 8.95 -10.74
CA SER A 45 19.58 10.18 -10.13
C SER A 45 20.16 9.92 -8.74
N HIS A 46 19.60 8.94 -8.03
CA HIS A 46 19.97 8.58 -6.67
C HIS A 46 20.23 7.07 -6.59
N PRO A 47 21.26 6.63 -5.84
CA PRO A 47 21.58 5.20 -5.71
C PRO A 47 20.41 4.36 -5.17
N LEU A 48 19.51 4.96 -4.39
CA LEU A 48 18.33 4.28 -3.83
C LEU A 48 17.10 4.30 -4.75
N GLU A 49 17.09 5.10 -5.82
CA GLU A 49 15.92 5.26 -6.69
C GLU A 49 15.49 3.94 -7.32
N LEU A 50 16.47 3.12 -7.73
CA LEU A 50 16.20 1.78 -8.26
C LEU A 50 15.66 0.83 -7.20
N THR A 51 16.16 0.95 -5.96
CA THR A 51 15.76 0.09 -4.85
C THR A 51 14.34 0.41 -4.40
N GLU A 52 13.97 1.69 -4.34
CA GLU A 52 12.63 2.15 -3.98
C GLU A 52 11.60 1.72 -5.03
N LYS A 53 11.91 1.90 -6.32
CA LYS A 53 11.06 1.40 -7.43
C LYS A 53 10.82 -0.11 -7.36
N ASN A 54 11.80 -0.87 -6.87
CA ASN A 54 11.74 -2.33 -6.76
C ASN A 54 11.53 -2.81 -5.31
N PHE A 55 11.03 -1.95 -4.42
CA PHE A 55 10.97 -2.22 -2.99
C PHE A 55 10.28 -3.56 -2.68
N GLN A 56 9.09 -3.77 -3.24
CA GLN A 56 8.31 -4.99 -3.00
C GLN A 56 9.01 -6.25 -3.53
N LEU A 57 9.59 -6.19 -4.74
CA LEU A 57 10.30 -7.32 -5.32
C LEU A 57 11.56 -7.67 -4.52
N ASN A 58 12.24 -6.65 -4.00
CA ASN A 58 13.43 -6.85 -3.18
C ASN A 58 13.07 -7.43 -1.81
N GLN A 59 11.98 -6.96 -1.20
CA GLN A 59 11.44 -7.53 0.04
C GLN A 59 11.05 -9.00 -0.15
N ASP A 60 10.39 -9.34 -1.25
CA ASP A 60 10.03 -10.72 -1.57
C ASP A 60 11.28 -11.59 -1.72
N LYS A 61 12.28 -11.11 -2.46
CA LYS A 61 13.56 -11.82 -2.65
C LYS A 61 14.24 -12.10 -1.30
N THR A 62 14.30 -11.09 -0.42
CA THR A 62 14.87 -11.27 0.92
C THR A 62 14.05 -12.25 1.75
N ASN A 63 12.71 -12.19 1.68
CA ASN A 63 11.83 -13.07 2.44
C ASN A 63 11.98 -14.53 1.97
N PHE A 64 11.98 -14.78 0.66
CA PHE A 64 12.19 -16.12 0.11
C PHE A 64 13.59 -16.68 0.41
N ALA A 65 14.62 -15.84 0.39
CA ALA A 65 15.97 -16.25 0.78
C ALA A 65 16.01 -16.64 2.27
N THR A 66 15.40 -15.84 3.14
CA THR A 66 15.29 -16.14 4.58
C THR A 66 14.52 -17.43 4.85
N LEU A 67 13.35 -17.62 4.21
CA LEU A 67 12.57 -18.84 4.31
C LEU A 67 13.38 -20.07 3.87
N ARG A 68 14.13 -19.95 2.77
CA ARG A 68 15.04 -21.01 2.31
C ARG A 68 16.11 -21.34 3.34
N ASN A 69 16.69 -20.33 3.98
CA ASN A 69 17.76 -20.53 4.96
C ASN A 69 17.24 -21.21 6.25
N ILE A 70 16.03 -20.87 6.68
CA ILE A 70 15.45 -21.39 7.94
C ILE A 70 14.80 -22.77 7.71
N GLN A 71 13.98 -22.89 6.67
CA GLN A 71 13.13 -24.07 6.46
C GLN A 71 13.65 -24.96 5.32
N GLY A 72 14.52 -24.47 4.44
CA GLY A 72 15.00 -25.19 3.26
C GLY A 72 14.21 -24.88 1.98
N ILE A 73 14.52 -25.57 0.88
CA ILE A 73 13.99 -25.25 -0.47
C ILE A 73 12.47 -25.43 -0.61
N HIS A 74 11.86 -26.29 0.20
CA HIS A 74 10.45 -26.64 0.07
C HIS A 74 9.52 -25.48 0.46
N ALA A 75 9.91 -24.67 1.44
CA ALA A 75 9.13 -23.54 1.94
C ALA A 75 8.90 -22.43 0.91
N PRO A 76 9.93 -21.81 0.29
CA PRO A 76 9.73 -20.80 -0.73
C PRO A 76 9.04 -21.36 -1.99
N LEU A 77 9.27 -22.63 -2.34
CA LEU A 77 8.61 -23.28 -3.47
C LEU A 77 7.10 -23.38 -3.24
N LYS A 78 6.69 -23.86 -2.05
CA LYS A 78 5.28 -23.95 -1.65
C LYS A 78 4.61 -22.59 -1.71
N LEU A 79 5.20 -21.58 -1.07
CA LEU A 79 4.65 -20.23 -1.05
C LEU A 79 4.57 -19.60 -2.45
N GLN A 80 5.59 -19.82 -3.31
CA GLN A 80 5.56 -19.38 -4.69
C GLN A 80 4.44 -20.05 -5.52
N MET A 81 4.16 -21.33 -5.27
CA MET A 81 3.02 -22.03 -5.89
C MET A 81 1.68 -21.45 -5.42
N GLU A 82 1.53 -21.17 -4.13
CA GLU A 82 0.33 -20.53 -3.56
C GLU A 82 0.10 -19.15 -4.17
N PHE A 83 1.15 -18.33 -4.31
CA PHE A 83 1.05 -17.04 -4.99
C PHE A 83 0.55 -17.16 -6.43
N ARG A 84 1.04 -18.17 -7.18
CA ARG A 84 0.58 -18.42 -8.56
C ARG A 84 -0.87 -18.87 -8.59
N ALA A 85 -1.29 -19.73 -7.66
CA ALA A 85 -2.67 -20.18 -7.55
C ALA A 85 -3.62 -19.01 -7.26
N VAL A 86 -3.32 -18.19 -6.24
CA VAL A 86 -4.13 -17.02 -5.88
C VAL A 86 -4.24 -16.03 -7.04
N LYS A 87 -3.15 -15.81 -7.78
CA LYS A 87 -3.15 -14.91 -8.94
C LYS A 87 -4.01 -15.41 -10.11
N GLN A 88 -4.16 -16.73 -10.26
CA GLN A 88 -4.95 -17.33 -11.33
C GLN A 88 -6.46 -17.36 -11.03
N VAL A 89 -6.86 -17.35 -9.76
CA VAL A 89 -8.28 -17.33 -9.37
C VAL A 89 -8.87 -15.95 -9.63
N GLN A 90 -9.35 -15.72 -10.86
CA GLN A 90 -10.16 -14.56 -11.20
C GLN A 90 -11.64 -14.86 -10.96
N ARG A 91 -12.34 -13.89 -10.35
CA ARG A 91 -13.77 -13.98 -10.10
C ARG A 91 -14.55 -13.89 -11.42
N LEU A 92 -15.83 -14.28 -11.36
CA LEU A 92 -16.74 -14.17 -12.49
C LEU A 92 -16.72 -12.75 -13.08
N PRO A 93 -16.84 -12.62 -14.41
CA PRO A 93 -16.74 -11.35 -15.15
C PRO A 93 -17.95 -10.44 -14.87
N PHE A 94 -18.00 -9.88 -13.68
CA PHE A 94 -18.94 -8.84 -13.20
C PHE A 94 -18.69 -8.51 -11.71
N LEU A 95 -17.85 -9.28 -11.02
CA LEU A 95 -17.53 -9.06 -9.61
C LEU A 95 -16.19 -8.33 -9.47
N HIS A 96 -16.16 -7.30 -8.62
CA HIS A 96 -14.93 -6.60 -8.29
C HIS A 96 -13.90 -7.56 -7.69
N SER A 97 -12.71 -7.61 -8.29
CA SER A 97 -11.56 -8.33 -7.75
C SER A 97 -10.88 -7.51 -6.66
N SER A 98 -10.58 -8.14 -5.53
CA SER A 98 -9.71 -7.58 -4.49
C SER A 98 -8.45 -8.45 -4.36
N ASN A 99 -7.32 -7.85 -4.01
CA ASN A 99 -6.03 -8.54 -3.89
C ASN A 99 -5.82 -9.24 -2.54
N MET A 100 -6.87 -9.37 -1.72
CA MET A 100 -6.78 -9.80 -0.31
C MET A 100 -6.02 -11.12 -0.11
N GLY A 101 -6.22 -12.12 -0.98
CA GLY A 101 -5.50 -13.40 -0.85
C GLY A 101 -3.99 -13.26 -1.05
N MET A 102 -3.57 -12.36 -1.93
CA MET A 102 -2.15 -12.05 -2.14
C MET A 102 -1.58 -11.27 -0.95
N ASP A 103 -2.38 -10.39 -0.36
CA ASP A 103 -1.98 -9.57 0.78
C ASP A 103 -1.76 -10.44 2.04
N ILE A 104 -2.63 -11.43 2.28
CA ILE A 104 -2.48 -12.44 3.35
C ILE A 104 -1.19 -13.26 3.15
N LEU A 105 -0.93 -13.75 1.93
CA LEU A 105 0.28 -14.55 1.66
C LEU A 105 1.57 -13.73 1.81
N ARG A 106 1.49 -12.40 1.66
CA ARG A 106 2.62 -11.48 1.89
C ARG A 106 2.75 -11.04 3.34
N GLY A 107 1.73 -11.28 4.18
CA GLY A 107 1.66 -10.77 5.55
C GLY A 107 1.37 -9.27 5.62
N ASN A 108 0.82 -8.69 4.55
CA ASN A 108 0.47 -7.27 4.50
C ASN A 108 -0.84 -6.98 5.27
N ASP A 109 -1.65 -7.99 5.58
CA ASP A 109 -2.91 -7.85 6.32
C ASP A 109 -2.73 -7.44 7.79
N GLU A 110 -1.55 -7.68 8.36
CA GLU A 110 -1.18 -7.23 9.71
C GLU A 110 -0.64 -5.78 9.73
N CYS A 111 -0.29 -5.24 8.57
CA CYS A 111 0.38 -3.95 8.42
C CYS A 111 -0.57 -2.89 7.86
N ILE A 112 -0.57 -1.68 8.45
CA ILE A 112 -1.38 -0.57 7.96
C ILE A 112 -0.54 0.29 7.00
N GLY A 113 -0.97 0.37 5.74
CA GLY A 113 -0.33 1.16 4.69
C GLY A 113 -0.90 2.57 4.54
N PHE A 114 -0.30 3.36 3.65
CA PHE A 114 -0.82 4.70 3.30
C PHE A 114 -2.12 4.58 2.51
N GLU A 115 -2.23 3.55 1.70
CA GLU A 115 -3.41 3.18 0.92
C GLU A 115 -4.64 2.94 1.81
N ASP A 116 -4.49 2.33 2.99
CA ASP A 116 -5.60 2.08 3.89
C ASP A 116 -6.19 3.38 4.46
N ILE A 117 -5.32 4.37 4.70
CA ILE A 117 -5.71 5.68 5.21
C ILE A 117 -6.33 6.53 4.09
N LEU A 118 -5.69 6.56 2.92
CA LEU A 118 -6.02 7.50 1.84
C LEU A 118 -7.13 7.03 0.90
N ASN A 119 -7.44 5.73 0.82
CA ASN A 119 -8.44 5.18 -0.10
C ASN A 119 -9.91 5.44 0.33
N GLY A 120 -10.16 6.49 1.11
CA GLY A 120 -11.47 7.13 1.24
C GLY A 120 -12.53 6.43 2.10
N LYS A 121 -12.43 5.12 2.36
CA LYS A 121 -13.44 4.39 3.16
C LYS A 121 -13.54 4.94 4.58
N TYR A 122 -12.42 5.19 5.23
CA TYR A 122 -12.37 5.73 6.58
C TYR A 122 -12.42 7.26 6.61
N ILE A 123 -11.89 7.94 5.59
CA ILE A 123 -11.94 9.41 5.49
C ILE A 123 -13.37 9.91 5.35
N LEU A 124 -14.20 9.29 4.51
CA LEU A 124 -15.62 9.66 4.41
C LEU A 124 -16.36 9.42 5.73
N ALA A 125 -16.10 8.30 6.41
CA ALA A 125 -16.69 8.02 7.71
C ALA A 125 -16.25 9.04 8.78
N LEU A 126 -14.97 9.44 8.80
CA LEU A 126 -14.43 10.48 9.70
C LEU A 126 -14.98 11.87 9.38
N ILE A 127 -15.12 12.22 8.10
CA ILE A 127 -15.73 13.50 7.68
C ILE A 127 -17.21 13.51 8.07
N LEU A 128 -17.95 12.42 7.86
CA LEU A 128 -19.33 12.29 8.31
C LEU A 128 -19.44 12.34 9.83
N GLN A 129 -18.60 11.61 10.57
CA GLN A 129 -18.57 11.65 12.04
C GLN A 129 -18.25 13.05 12.57
N LYS A 130 -17.29 13.75 11.96
CA LYS A 130 -16.94 15.13 12.30
C LYS A 130 -18.07 16.10 11.96
N HIS A 131 -18.72 15.94 10.80
CA HIS A 131 -19.86 16.75 10.39
C HIS A 131 -21.08 16.52 11.30
N LEU A 132 -21.38 15.27 11.65
CA LEU A 132 -22.42 14.94 12.63
C LEU A 132 -22.05 15.49 14.01
N ARG A 133 -20.81 15.37 14.49
CA ARG A 133 -20.39 15.97 15.78
C ARG A 133 -20.54 17.48 15.80
N VAL A 134 -20.26 18.16 14.69
CA VAL A 134 -20.44 19.62 14.54
C VAL A 134 -21.92 19.99 14.46
N LYS A 135 -22.77 19.19 13.79
CA LYS A 135 -24.22 19.43 13.70
C LYS A 135 -25.01 19.06 14.94
N PHE A 136 -24.59 18.03 15.67
CA PHE A 136 -25.35 17.46 16.79
C PHE A 136 -24.72 17.75 18.15
N GLY A 137 -23.50 18.27 18.23
CA GLY A 137 -22.81 18.54 19.48
C GLY A 137 -22.52 17.27 20.27
N SER A 138 -21.40 17.22 20.99
CA SER A 138 -21.32 16.25 22.08
C SER A 138 -22.28 16.77 23.14
N TYR A 139 -23.27 15.99 23.59
CA TYR A 139 -24.04 16.29 24.79
C TYR A 139 -23.42 15.57 26.00
N PRO A 140 -22.40 16.13 26.70
CA PRO A 140 -22.00 15.64 28.00
C PRO A 140 -22.63 16.51 29.08
N SER A 141 -23.96 16.54 29.24
CA SER A 141 -24.57 17.37 30.30
C SER A 141 -25.94 16.93 30.83
N GLN A 142 -26.33 15.65 30.76
CA GLN A 142 -27.55 15.18 31.46
C GLN A 142 -27.43 13.75 32.04
N SER A 143 -26.26 13.34 32.53
CA SER A 143 -26.13 12.10 33.32
C SER A 143 -26.16 12.33 34.84
N GLU A 144 -26.34 13.57 35.32
CA GLU A 144 -26.32 13.89 36.75
C GLU A 144 -27.55 14.68 37.23
N VAL A 145 -28.76 14.36 36.78
CA VAL A 145 -29.97 14.72 37.55
C VAL A 145 -31.00 13.60 37.43
N MET A 146 -30.61 12.38 37.80
CA MET A 146 -31.56 11.30 38.09
C MET A 146 -31.87 11.32 39.60
N GLY A 147 -32.57 12.36 40.03
CA GLY A 147 -32.86 12.51 41.45
C GLY A 147 -33.64 13.77 41.70
N GLU A 148 -34.92 13.75 41.34
CA GLU A 148 -36.05 14.46 42.00
C GLU A 148 -37.09 14.83 40.93
N PRO A 149 -38.29 14.22 40.95
CA PRO A 149 -39.35 14.51 39.99
C PRO A 149 -39.87 15.96 40.05
N HIS A 150 -39.53 16.71 41.09
CA HIS A 150 -39.93 18.11 41.26
C HIS A 150 -39.18 19.05 40.30
N ILE A 151 -37.86 18.89 40.13
CA ILE A 151 -37.02 19.78 39.29
C ILE A 151 -37.35 19.70 37.80
N MET A 152 -37.88 18.56 37.33
CA MET A 152 -38.33 18.39 35.94
C MET A 152 -39.58 19.20 35.59
N MET A 153 -40.46 19.51 36.55
CA MET A 153 -41.65 20.33 36.29
C MET A 153 -41.31 21.83 36.22
N GLU A 154 -40.39 22.31 37.05
CA GLU A 154 -40.00 23.72 37.09
C GLU A 154 -39.39 24.19 35.75
N HIS A 155 -38.56 23.36 35.13
CA HIS A 155 -37.98 23.62 33.80
C HIS A 155 -39.00 23.53 32.65
N LYS A 156 -40.04 22.70 32.80
CA LYS A 156 -41.09 22.56 31.77
C LYS A 156 -42.07 23.73 31.80
N LEU A 157 -42.24 24.36 32.96
CA LEU A 157 -43.13 25.50 33.18
C LEU A 157 -42.42 26.86 33.07
N GLY A 158 -41.11 26.88 32.81
CA GLY A 158 -40.36 28.11 32.52
C GLY A 158 -40.22 29.06 33.71
N LEU A 159 -40.19 28.51 34.93
CA LEU A 159 -40.08 29.28 36.17
C LEU A 159 -38.63 29.46 36.66
N LEU A 160 -37.65 28.99 35.89
CA LEU A 160 -36.20 29.20 36.03
C LEU A 160 -35.55 29.46 34.66
#